data_AF-A0A4Q5RI36-F1
#
_entry.id   AF-A0A4Q5RI36-F1
#
_cell.length_a   1.000
_cell.length_b   1.000
_cell.length_c   1.000
_cell.angle_alpha   90.00
_cell.angle_beta   90.00
_cell.angle_gamma   90.00
#
_symmetry.space_group_name_H-M   'P 1'
#
loop_
_entity.id
_entity.type
_entity.pdbx_description
1 polymer ?
#
loop_
_entity_poly.entity_id
_entity_poly.type
_entity_poly.pdbx_seq_one_letter_code
_entity_poly.pdbx_strand_id
1 'polypeptide(L)' 'MSTLVVHLDNKAQEKAVKAVLEALQITFEQEIDDTEYIISSPNMIARIEQSKSNLENGKGVKVDLNNLWK' A
#
# COMPACT_ATOMS: atom_id res chain seq x y z
N MET A 1 -28.18 0.21 -7.62
CA MET A 1 -27.26 -0.19 -6.54
C MET A 1 -26.62 1.06 -6.00
N SER A 2 -26.59 1.24 -4.68
CA SER A 2 -25.97 2.39 -4.02
C SER A 2 -24.68 1.94 -3.36
N THR A 3 -23.57 2.60 -3.69
CA THR A 3 -22.26 2.36 -3.08
C THR A 3 -22.03 3.42 -1.99
N LEU A 4 -21.65 2.98 -0.78
CA LEU A 4 -21.29 3.85 0.33
C LEU A 4 -19.78 3.77 0.54
N VAL A 5 -19.09 4.91 0.40
CA VAL A 5 -17.66 5.03 0.70
C VAL A 5 -17.53 5.80 2.02
N VAL A 6 -16.82 5.23 2.98
CA VAL A 6 -16.62 5.83 4.31
C VAL A 6 -15.14 6.09 4.50
N HIS A 7 -14.77 7.35 4.70
CA HIS A 7 -13.41 7.75 5.06
C HIS A 7 -13.27 7.73 6.59
N LEU A 8 -12.33 6.94 7.09
CA LEU A 8 -12.07 6.75 8.51
C LEU A 8 -10.74 7.39 8.85
N ASP A 9 -10.69 8.16 9.93
CA ASP A 9 -9.49 8.93 10.30
C ASP A 9 -8.48 8.10 11.09
N ASN A 10 -8.92 6.99 11.71
CA ASN A 10 -8.08 6.18 12.57
C ASN A 10 -8.48 4.70 12.63
N LYS A 11 -7.52 3.86 13.06
CA LYS A 11 -7.69 2.41 13.19
C LYS A 11 -8.78 1.99 14.19
N ALA A 12 -9.10 2.84 15.18
CA ALA A 12 -10.16 2.54 16.14
C ALA A 12 -11.56 2.66 15.51
N GLN A 13 -11.77 3.68 14.68
CA GLN A 13 -12.98 3.85 13.88
C GLN A 13 -13.14 2.72 12.87
N GLU A 14 -12.05 2.32 12.19
CA GLU A 14 -12.05 1.17 11.29
C GLU A 14 -12.57 -0.11 11.96
N LYS A 15 -12.04 -0.42 13.14
CA LYS A 15 -12.47 -1.60 13.90
C LYS A 15 -13.94 -1.51 14.32
N ALA A 16 -14.40 -0.34 14.75
CA ALA A 16 -15.79 -0.14 15.15
C ALA A 16 -16.75 -0.28 13.96
N VAL A 17 -16.41 0.32 12.82
CA VAL A 17 -17.23 0.24 11.60
C VAL A 17 -17.27 -1.19 11.06
N LYS A 18 -16.14 -1.90 11.01
CA LYS A 18 -16.11 -3.32 10.63
C LYS A 18 -17.02 -4.19 11.49
N ALA A 19 -16.95 -4.02 12.82
CA ALA A 19 -17.80 -4.78 13.74
C ALA A 19 -19.31 -4.51 13.53
N VAL A 20 -19.68 -3.27 13.21
CA VAL A 20 -21.07 -2.90 12.90
C VAL A 20 -21.52 -3.50 11.57
N LEU A 21 -20.67 -3.44 10.54
CA LEU A 21 -20.98 -4.02 9.21
C LEU A 21 -21.14 -5.53 9.29
N GLU A 22 -20.28 -6.21 10.05
CA GLU A 22 -20.39 -7.65 10.32
C GLU A 22 -21.68 -8.00 11.07
N ALA A 23 -22.03 -7.22 12.11
CA ALA A 23 -23.26 -7.42 12.87
C ALA A 23 -24.53 -7.25 12.00
N LEU A 24 -24.46 -6.38 10.98
CA LEU A 24 -25.53 -6.16 10.00
C LEU A 24 -25.51 -7.18 8.85
N GLN A 25 -24.60 -8.16 8.86
CA GLN A 25 -24.39 -9.13 7.79
C GLN A 25 -24.12 -8.49 6.42
N ILE A 26 -23.51 -7.30 6.42
CA ILE A 26 -23.15 -6.59 5.19
C ILE A 26 -21.78 -7.09 4.73
N THR A 27 -21.71 -7.59 3.51
CA THR A 27 -20.43 -7.94 2.88
C THR A 27 -19.71 -6.66 2.48
N PHE A 28 -18.45 -6.52 2.90
CA PHE A 28 -17.60 -5.41 2.52
C PHE A 28 -16.29 -5.94 1.93
N GLU A 29 -15.75 -5.18 0.98
CA GLU A 29 -14.45 -5.46 0.38
C GLU A 29 -13.44 -4.48 0.96
N GLN A 30 -12.27 -4.99 1.34
CA GLN A 30 -11.15 -4.15 1.71
C GLN A 30 -10.23 -4.06 0.51
N GLU A 31 -10.18 -2.90 -0.14
CA GLU A 31 -9.08 -2.60 -1.04
C GLU A 31 -7.80 -2.50 -0.21
N ILE A 32 -6.86 -3.39 -0.49
CA ILE A 32 -5.53 -3.32 0.09
C ILE A 32 -4.81 -2.21 -0.66
N ASP A 33 -4.34 -1.18 0.06
CA ASP A 33 -3.46 -0.18 -0.53
C ASP A 33 -2.21 -0.89 -1.06
N ASP A 34 -1.95 -0.76 -2.36
CA ASP A 34 -0.77 -1.33 -3.02
C ASP A 34 0.53 -0.93 -2.32
N THR A 35 0.57 0.27 -1.74
CA THR A 35 1.69 0.77 -0.95
C THR A 35 1.87 -0.06 0.32
N GLU A 36 0.78 -0.33 1.04
CA GLU A 36 0.76 -1.10 2.28
C GLU A 36 1.12 -2.57 2.01
N TYR A 37 0.69 -3.10 0.86
CA TYR A 37 1.09 -4.42 0.38
C TYR A 37 2.60 -4.50 0.08
N ILE A 38 3.14 -3.53 -0.66
CA ILE A 38 4.57 -3.47 -1.02
C ILE A 38 5.45 -3.40 0.23
N ILE A 39 5.08 -2.61 1.23
CA ILE A 39 5.85 -2.48 2.47
C ILE A 39 5.63 -3.63 3.45
N SER A 40 4.61 -4.48 3.26
CA SER A 40 4.35 -5.61 4.16
C SER A 40 5.38 -6.75 4.06
N SER A 41 6.10 -6.84 2.93
CA SER A 41 7.08 -7.90 2.69
C SER A 41 8.46 -7.52 3.24
N PRO A 42 9.05 -8.31 4.17
CA PRO A 42 10.39 -8.05 4.69
C PRO A 42 11.47 -7.98 3.61
N ASN A 43 11.33 -8.80 2.57
CA ASN A 43 12.23 -8.80 1.41
C ASN A 43 12.15 -7.50 0.62
N MET A 44 10.96 -6.91 0.52
CA MET A 44 10.75 -5.66 -0.21
C MET A 44 11.29 -4.46 0.58
N ILE A 45 11.08 -4.43 1.91
CA ILE A 45 11.71 -3.45 2.80
C ILE A 45 13.23 -3.51 2.66
N ALA A 46 13.81 -4.71 2.74
CA ALA A 46 15.26 -4.90 2.62
C ALA A 46 15.80 -4.40 1.27
N ARG A 47 15.07 -4.64 0.17
CA ARG A 47 15.43 -4.17 -1.17
C ARG A 47 15.33 -2.65 -1.29
N ILE A 48 14.34 -2.02 -0.68
CA ILE A 48 14.20 -0.55 -0.64
C ILE A 48 15.37 0.08 0.11
N GLU A 49 15.68 -0.42 1.31
CA GLU A 49 16.82 0.06 2.11
C GLU A 49 18.16 -0.13 1.40
N GLN A 50 18.36 -1.29 0.77
CA GLN A 50 19.53 -1.52 -0.08
C GLN A 50 19.62 -0.52 -1.24
N SER A 51 18.47 -0.22 -1.87
CA SER A 51 18.42 0.74 -2.99
C SER A 51 18.77 2.16 -2.53
N LYS A 52 18.28 2.59 -1.35
CA LYS A 52 18.66 3.87 -0.73
C LYS A 52 20.17 3.93 -0.48
N SER A 53 20.73 2.90 0.16
CA SER A 53 22.16 2.82 0.41
C SER A 53 23.00 2.85 -0.88
N ASN A 54 22.55 2.16 -1.93
CA ASN A 54 23.24 2.18 -3.22
C ASN A 54 23.21 3.57 -3.87
N LEU A 55 22.10 4.32 -3.75
CA LEU A 55 22.01 5.69 -4.23
C LEU A 55 22.97 6.62 -3.48
N GLU A 56 23.01 6.55 -2.15
CA GLU A 56 23.94 7.33 -1.31
C GLU A 56 25.41 7.02 -1.64
N ASN A 57 25.71 5.77 -1.93
CA ASN A 57 27.06 5.32 -2.33
C ASN A 57 27.37 5.58 -3.82
N GLY A 58 26.52 6.29 -4.55
CA GLY A 58 26.74 6.64 -5.96
C GLY A 58 26.63 5.45 -6.93
N LYS A 59 26.08 4.32 -6.49
CA LYS A 59 25.84 3.10 -7.30
C LYS A 59 24.48 3.12 -8.02
N GLY A 60 23.79 4.26 -8.02
CA GLY A 60 22.53 4.44 -8.74
C GLY A 60 22.74 4.43 -10.25
N VAL A 61 21.98 3.62 -10.97
CA VAL A 61 21.92 3.68 -12.44
C VAL A 61 20.77 4.60 -12.83
N LYS A 62 21.08 5.72 -13.49
CA LYS A 62 20.05 6.57 -14.10
C LYS A 62 19.57 5.90 -15.38
N VAL A 63 18.31 5.49 -15.40
CA VAL A 63 17.66 4.97 -16.61
C VAL A 63 17.02 6.14 -17.35
N ASP A 64 17.34 6.29 -18.63
CA ASP A 64 16.69 7.27 -19.50
C ASP A 64 15.32 6.73 -19.92
N LEU A 65 14.27 7.51 -19.67
CA LEU A 65 12.89 7.17 -20.00
C LEU A 65 12.68 6.94 -21.50
N ASN A 66 13.48 7.62 -22.35
CA ASN A 66 13.41 7.47 -23.80
C ASN A 66 13.97 6.12 -24.29
N ASN A 67 14.71 5.41 -23.43
CA ASN A 67 15.35 4.14 -23.74
C ASN A 67 14.65 2.95 -23.09
N LEU A 68 13.52 3.17 -22.39
CA LEU A 68 12.75 2.11 -21.71
C LEU A 68 12.04 1.15 -22.66
N TRP A 69 11.79 1.56 -23.90
CA TRP A 69 10.91 0.86 -24.84
C TRP A 69 11.59 0.42 -26.14
N LYS A 70 12.92 0.41 -26.19
CA LYS A 70 13.68 -0.09 -27.35
C LYS A 70 13.91 -1.59 -27.28
#